data_AF-Q4L4B4-F1
#
_entry.id   AF-Q4L4B4-F1
#
_cell.length_a   1.000
_cell.length_b   1.000
_cell.length_c   1.000
_cell.angle_alpha   90.00
_cell.angle_beta   90.00
_cell.angle_gamma   90.00
#
_symmetry.space_group_name_H-M   'P 1'
#
loop_
_entity.id
_entity.type
_entity.pdbx_description
1 polymer ?
#
loop_
_entity_poly.entity_id
_entity_poly.type
_entity_poly.pdbx_seq_one_letter_code
_entity_poly.pdbx_strand_id
1 'polypeptide(L)'
;MIWHIMILLIIIIALQLIIGHFFHKNGFSMTHSIILMLLPLGIGLYLVQIFYYERRYPKWEVPLNVKLRLKYMYLVTFLEYVAVYICLFALK
;
A
#
# COMPACT_ATOMS: atom_id res chain seq x y z
N MET A 1 0.31 1.69 25.73
CA MET A 1 1.34 1.14 24.81
C MET A 1 0.92 -0.16 24.12
N ILE A 2 0.74 -1.30 24.82
CA ILE A 2 0.43 -2.58 24.13
C ILE A 2 -0.90 -2.54 23.35
N TRP A 3 -1.92 -1.89 23.92
CA TRP A 3 -3.20 -1.64 23.25
C TRP A 3 -3.07 -0.78 22.01
N HIS A 4 -2.21 0.24 22.03
CA HIS A 4 -2.02 1.13 20.87
C HIS A 4 -1.32 0.40 19.72
N ILE A 5 -0.38 -0.50 20.05
CA ILE A 5 0.28 -1.37 19.07
C ILE A 5 -0.73 -2.34 18.45
N MET A 6 -1.62 -2.95 19.23
CA MET A 6 -2.67 -3.83 18.72
C MET A 6 -3.62 -3.07 17.76
N ILE A 7 -4.05 -1.87 18.14
CA ILE A 7 -4.88 -1.01 17.28
C ILE A 7 -4.14 -0.68 15.98
N LEU A 8 -2.86 -0.30 16.07
CA LEU A 8 -2.04 -0.01 14.90
C LEU A 8 -1.97 -1.21 13.96
N LEU A 9 -1.72 -2.42 14.47
CA LEU A 9 -1.65 -3.63 13.65
C LEU A 9 -2.96 -3.90 12.91
N ILE A 10 -4.11 -3.76 13.58
CA ILE A 10 -5.42 -3.94 12.97
C ILE A 10 -5.62 -2.92 11.82
N ILE A 11 -5.26 -1.66 12.05
CA ILE A 11 -5.36 -0.60 11.03
C ILE A 11 -4.45 -0.91 9.83
N ILE A 12 -3.19 -1.26 10.07
CA ILE A 12 -2.24 -1.59 8.99
C ILE A 12 -2.75 -2.80 8.19
N ILE A 13 -3.26 -3.85 8.84
CA ILE A 13 -3.81 -5.01 8.13
C ILE A 13 -5.01 -4.60 7.26
N ALA A 14 -5.93 -3.80 7.79
CA ALA A 14 -7.09 -3.33 7.03
C ALA A 14 -6.69 -2.48 5.80
N LEU A 15 -5.74 -1.56 5.96
CA LEU A 15 -5.23 -0.72 4.87
C LEU A 15 -4.44 -1.56 3.84
N GLN A 16 -3.66 -2.54 4.28
CA GLN A 16 -2.96 -3.45 3.39
C GLN A 16 -3.92 -4.31 2.56
N LEU A 17 -5.03 -4.79 3.13
CA LEU A 17 -6.06 -5.50 2.35
C LEU A 17 -6.60 -4.65 1.20
N ILE A 18 -6.77 -3.35 1.40
CA ILE A 18 -7.20 -2.42 0.34
C ILE A 18 -6.11 -2.29 -0.75
N ILE A 19 -4.84 -2.15 -0.36
CA ILE A 19 -3.72 -2.10 -1.31
C ILE A 19 -3.61 -3.42 -2.10
N GLY A 20 -3.70 -4.57 -1.43
CA GLY A 20 -3.71 -5.89 -2.04
C GLY A 20 -4.83 -6.06 -3.06
N HIS A 21 -6.04 -5.59 -2.74
CA HIS A 21 -7.16 -5.56 -3.67
C HIS A 21 -6.86 -4.74 -4.92
N PHE A 22 -6.24 -3.57 -4.77
CA PHE A 22 -5.86 -2.73 -5.91
C PHE A 22 -4.74 -3.33 -6.75
N PHE A 23 -3.76 -4.02 -6.16
CA PHE A 23 -2.77 -4.79 -6.92
C PHE A 23 -3.45 -5.82 -7.82
N HIS A 24 -4.38 -6.59 -7.27
CA HIS A 24 -5.09 -7.59 -8.07
C HIS A 24 -5.92 -6.94 -9.18
N LYS A 25 -6.63 -5.83 -8.90
CA LYS A 25 -7.36 -5.05 -9.91
C LYS A 25 -6.47 -4.42 -10.98
N ASN A 26 -5.19 -4.21 -10.70
CA ASN A 26 -4.19 -3.76 -11.68
C ASN A 26 -3.65 -4.89 -12.57
N GLY A 27 -4.11 -6.13 -12.38
CA GLY A 27 -3.75 -7.28 -13.22
C GLY A 27 -2.65 -8.17 -12.63
N PHE A 28 -2.22 -7.93 -11.39
CA PHE A 28 -1.32 -8.86 -10.69
C PHE A 28 -2.09 -10.13 -10.30
N SER A 29 -1.41 -11.29 -10.33
CA SER A 29 -2.02 -12.52 -9.85
C SER A 29 -2.32 -12.41 -8.34
N MET A 30 -3.26 -13.24 -7.86
CA MET A 30 -3.64 -13.25 -6.46
C MET A 30 -2.43 -13.48 -5.54
N THR A 31 -1.55 -14.43 -5.90
CA THR A 31 -0.33 -14.74 -5.14
C THR A 31 0.60 -13.54 -5.03
N HIS A 32 0.88 -12.85 -6.15
CA HIS A 32 1.73 -11.66 -6.10
C HIS A 32 1.09 -10.54 -5.26
N SER A 33 -0.22 -10.37 -5.39
CA SER A 33 -0.97 -9.35 -4.62
C SER A 33 -0.89 -9.62 -3.12
N ILE A 34 -1.01 -10.89 -2.70
CA ILE A 34 -0.85 -11.30 -1.29
C ILE A 34 0.59 -11.05 -0.82
N ILE A 35 1.59 -11.47 -1.59
CA ILE A 35 3.01 -11.27 -1.21
C ILE A 35 3.33 -9.78 -1.02
N LEU A 36 2.86 -8.93 -1.94
CA LEU A 36 3.09 -7.49 -1.87
C LEU A 36 2.34 -6.83 -0.71
N MET A 37 1.15 -7.33 -0.36
CA MET A 37 0.37 -6.89 0.79
C MET A 37 1.06 -7.18 2.14
N LEU A 38 1.92 -8.20 2.20
CA LEU A 38 2.71 -8.50 3.40
C LEU A 38 3.86 -7.51 3.64
N LEU A 39 4.06 -6.55 2.73
CA LEU A 39 5.10 -5.53 2.81
C LEU A 39 4.45 -4.15 3.10
N PRO A 40 4.16 -3.85 4.37
CA PRO A 40 3.37 -2.68 4.75
C PRO A 40 4.12 -1.37 4.55
N LEU A 41 3.46 -0.24 4.85
CA LEU A 41 4.05 1.09 4.80
C LEU A 41 4.55 1.45 3.39
N GLY A 42 3.81 0.99 2.39
CA GLY A 42 4.12 1.25 0.99
C GLY A 42 5.34 0.52 0.42
N ILE A 43 6.00 -0.37 1.17
CA ILE A 43 7.20 -1.10 0.67
C ILE A 43 6.84 -1.92 -0.57
N GLY A 44 5.75 -2.69 -0.53
CA GLY A 44 5.30 -3.47 -1.69
C GLY A 44 4.97 -2.58 -2.89
N LEU A 45 4.33 -1.43 -2.66
CA LEU A 45 3.99 -0.45 -3.71
C LEU A 45 5.23 0.15 -4.37
N TYR A 46 6.23 0.50 -3.56
CA TYR A 46 7.49 1.04 -4.04
C TYR A 46 8.27 0.03 -4.91
N LEU A 47 8.34 -1.24 -4.48
CA LEU A 47 8.97 -2.30 -5.27
C LEU A 47 8.28 -2.47 -6.63
N VAL A 48 6.95 -2.49 -6.66
CA VAL A 48 6.20 -2.59 -7.90
C VAL A 48 6.42 -1.38 -8.80
N GLN A 49 6.51 -0.17 -8.24
CA GLN A 49 6.79 1.02 -9.02
C GLN A 49 8.11 0.88 -9.79
N ILE A 50 9.20 0.56 -9.11
CA ILE A 50 10.55 0.50 -9.71
C ILE A 50 10.69 -0.72 -10.63
N PHE A 51 10.30 -1.91 -10.14
CA PHE A 51 10.59 -3.16 -10.85
C PHE A 51 9.54 -3.51 -11.90
N TYR A 52 8.32 -2.98 -11.79
CA TYR A 52 7.24 -3.28 -12.75
C TYR A 52 6.88 -2.08 -13.61
N TYR A 53 6.44 -0.97 -13.02
CA TYR A 53 5.85 0.13 -13.78
C TYR A 53 6.88 0.95 -14.54
N GLU A 54 7.95 1.39 -13.89
CA GLU A 54 8.98 2.22 -14.55
C GLU A 54 9.67 1.50 -15.70
N ARG A 55 9.84 0.18 -15.58
CA ARG A 55 10.41 -0.66 -16.64
C ARG A 55 9.47 -0.89 -17.82
N ARG A 56 8.16 -1.05 -17.57
CA ARG A 56 7.18 -1.37 -18.62
C ARG A 56 6.54 -0.14 -19.25
N TYR A 57 6.52 0.99 -18.55
CA TYR A 57 5.90 2.24 -18.97
C TYR A 57 6.93 3.38 -18.91
N PRO A 58 7.79 3.49 -19.94
CA PRO A 58 8.70 4.63 -20.07
C PRO A 58 7.94 5.95 -19.94
N LYS A 59 8.56 6.96 -19.31
CA LYS A 59 7.94 8.27 -19.04
C LYS A 59 6.62 8.20 -18.24
N TRP A 60 6.34 7.07 -17.58
CA TRP A 60 5.13 6.89 -16.78
C TRP A 60 3.83 7.01 -17.60
N GLU A 61 3.87 6.54 -18.85
CA GLU A 61 2.71 6.44 -19.76
C GLU A 61 1.78 5.26 -19.40
N VAL A 62 1.51 5.10 -18.10
CA VAL A 62 0.62 4.07 -17.55
C VAL A 62 -0.85 4.44 -17.88
N PRO A 63 -1.70 3.45 -18.26
CA PRO A 63 -3.13 3.67 -18.48
C PRO A 63 -3.80 4.45 -17.35
N LEU A 64 -4.72 5.36 -17.70
CA LEU A 64 -5.31 6.30 -16.73
C LEU A 64 -5.98 5.60 -15.54
N ASN A 65 -6.71 4.51 -15.78
CA ASN A 65 -7.35 3.71 -14.74
C ASN A 65 -6.33 3.13 -13.73
N VAL A 66 -5.21 2.60 -14.22
CA VAL A 66 -4.12 2.07 -13.39
C VAL A 66 -3.44 3.22 -12.64
N LYS A 67 -3.20 4.35 -13.30
CA LYS A 67 -2.61 5.56 -12.70
C LYS A 67 -3.47 6.10 -11.54
N LEU A 68 -4.79 6.13 -11.69
CA LEU A 68 -5.71 6.52 -10.61
C LEU A 68 -5.67 5.54 -9.44
N ARG A 69 -5.69 4.23 -9.71
CA ARG A 69 -5.57 3.22 -8.64
C ARG A 69 -4.23 3.30 -7.91
N LEU A 70 -3.14 3.58 -8.62
CA LEU A 70 -1.83 3.83 -8.02
C LEU A 70 -1.89 5.04 -7.08
N LYS A 71 -2.48 6.16 -7.50
CA LYS A 71 -2.71 7.33 -6.63
C LYS A 71 -3.51 6.99 -5.37
N TYR A 72 -4.58 6.19 -5.49
CA TYR A 72 -5.32 5.73 -4.31
C TYR A 72 -4.48 4.87 -3.38
N MET A 73 -3.65 3.96 -3.91
CA MET A 73 -2.74 3.17 -3.08
C MET A 73 -1.74 4.04 -2.32
N TYR A 74 -1.16 5.09 -2.94
CA TYR A 74 -0.31 6.04 -2.21
C TYR A 74 -1.06 6.80 -1.11
N LEU A 75 -2.33 7.16 -1.35
CA LEU A 75 -3.15 7.78 -0.31
C LEU A 75 -3.41 6.81 0.85
N VAL A 76 -3.67 5.54 0.58
CA VAL A 76 -3.82 4.50 1.60
C VAL A 76 -2.52 4.34 2.39
N THR A 77 -1.37 4.27 1.72
CA THR A 77 -0.05 4.25 2.38
C THR A 77 0.18 5.49 3.25
N PHE A 78 -0.22 6.68 2.80
CA PHE A 78 -0.14 7.87 3.63
C PHE A 78 -0.96 7.73 4.92
N LEU A 79 -2.17 7.16 4.84
CA LEU A 79 -2.99 6.87 6.03
C LEU A 79 -2.31 5.87 6.99
N GLU A 80 -1.52 4.91 6.47
CA GLU A 80 -0.73 4.02 7.32
C GLU A 80 0.28 4.81 8.17
N TYR A 81 0.99 5.76 7.57
CA TYR A 81 1.93 6.62 8.30
C TYR A 81 1.23 7.55 9.29
N VAL A 82 0.05 8.08 8.94
CA VAL A 82 -0.79 8.83 9.87
C VAL A 82 -1.17 7.95 11.08
N ALA A 83 -1.57 6.70 10.84
CA ALA A 83 -1.89 5.77 11.91
C ALA A 83 -0.68 5.46 12.80
N VAL A 84 0.50 5.23 12.22
CA VAL A 84 1.76 5.07 12.97
C VAL A 84 2.00 6.28 13.86
N TYR A 85 1.90 7.49 13.31
CA TYR A 85 2.11 8.72 14.07
C TYR A 85 1.12 8.85 15.24
N ILE A 86 -0.18 8.66 14.97
CA ILE A 86 -1.23 8.80 15.98
C ILE A 86 -1.06 7.76 17.09
N CYS A 87 -0.92 6.49 16.73
CA CYS A 87 -0.89 5.39 17.70
C CYS A 87 0.39 5.34 18.54
N LEU A 88 1.54 5.74 17.98
CA LEU A 88 2.82 5.67 18.70
C LEU A 88 3.21 6.97 19.39
N PHE A 89 2.80 8.13 18.87
CA PHE A 89 3.32 9.43 19.34
C PHE A 89 2.24 10.39 19.85
N ALA A 90 1.03 10.37 19.27
CA ALA A 90 -0.04 11.29 19.68
C ALA A 90 -0.89 10.76 20.84
N LEU A 91 -1.29 9.49 20.77
CA LEU A 91 -2.02 8.80 21.83
C LEU A 91 -1.03 8.40 22.94
N LYS A 92 -0.91 9.24 23.97
CA LYS A 92 -0.22 8.92 25.22
C LYS A 92 -1.10 8.06 26.12
#